data_AF-A0A7V2W9A8-F1
#
_entry.id   AF-A0A7V2W9A8-F1
#
_cell.length_a   1.000
_cell.length_b   1.000
_cell.length_c   1.000
_cell.angle_alpha   90.00
_cell.angle_beta   90.00
_cell.angle_gamma   90.00
#
_symmetry.space_group_name_H-M   'P 1'
#
loop_
_entity.id
_entity.type
_entity.pdbx_description
1 polymer ?
#
loop_
_entity_poly.entity_id
_entity_poly.type
_entity_poly.pdbx_seq_one_letter_code
_entity_poly.pdbx_strand_id
1 'polypeptide(L)'
;MNMEPALYPDVASMIQIGDWIEVKPQPGSRSNNPQRGKLRWQSTDGIYRFFNQRGSIILETDAEGLNRMFARGEASLLKPFSSTGLGGSLGSGFRIYH
;
A
#
# COMPACT_ATOMS: atom_id res chain seq x y z
N MET A 1 3.01 -11.62 34.14
CA MET A 1 2.19 -11.90 32.95
C MET A 1 2.93 -11.33 31.75
N ASN A 2 3.61 -12.18 30.99
CA ASN A 2 4.26 -11.77 29.75
C ASN A 2 3.14 -11.63 28.71
N MET A 3 2.82 -10.40 28.34
CA MET A 3 1.94 -10.16 27.20
C MET A 3 2.71 -10.60 25.96
N GLU A 4 2.28 -11.70 25.34
CA GLU A 4 2.76 -12.07 24.00
C GLU A 4 2.58 -10.85 23.09
N PRO A 5 3.62 -10.37 22.39
CA PRO A 5 3.42 -9.35 21.38
C PRO A 5 2.47 -9.96 20.36
N ALA A 6 1.30 -9.36 20.17
CA ALA A 6 0.37 -9.77 19.14
C ALA A 6 1.16 -9.98 17.84
N LEU A 7 1.17 -11.22 17.35
CA LEU A 7 1.77 -11.59 16.08
C LEU A 7 1.03 -10.81 15.00
N TYR A 8 1.50 -9.59 14.74
CA TYR A 8 1.01 -8.81 13.62
C TYR A 8 1.31 -9.60 12.35
N PRO A 9 0.34 -9.74 11.44
CA PRO A 9 0.62 -10.36 10.16
C PRO A 9 1.81 -9.63 9.53
N ASP A 10 2.79 -10.36 9.02
CA ASP A 10 3.91 -9.79 8.28
C ASP A 10 3.43 -9.33 6.90
N VAL A 11 2.64 -8.27 6.88
CA VAL A 11 2.01 -7.72 5.68
C VAL A 11 3.06 -7.33 4.65
N ALA A 12 4.22 -6.84 5.08
CA ALA A 12 5.32 -6.48 4.20
C ALA A 12 5.82 -7.66 3.36
N SER A 13 5.77 -8.90 3.89
CA SER A 13 6.11 -10.11 3.13
C SER A 13 5.04 -10.53 2.11
N MET A 14 3.81 -10.05 2.26
CA MET A 14 2.66 -10.40 1.44
C MET A 14 2.42 -9.41 0.29
N ILE A 15 2.96 -8.20 0.40
CA ILE A 15 2.77 -7.12 -0.58
C ILE A 15 3.70 -7.29 -1.78
N GLN A 16 3.16 -7.07 -2.97
CA GLN A 16 3.86 -7.15 -4.24
C GLN A 16 3.77 -5.83 -5.01
N ILE A 17 4.75 -5.57 -5.90
CA ILE A 17 4.67 -4.46 -6.84
C ILE A 17 3.35 -4.56 -7.61
N GLY A 18 2.56 -3.50 -7.55
CA GLY A 18 1.24 -3.44 -8.15
C GLY A 18 0.07 -3.55 -7.18
N ASP A 19 0.32 -3.92 -5.93
CA ASP A 19 -0.72 -3.96 -4.91
C ASP A 19 -1.23 -2.56 -4.55
N TRP A 20 -2.50 -2.51 -4.16
CA TRP A 20 -3.12 -1.28 -3.70
C TRP A 20 -3.26 -1.28 -2.19
N ILE A 21 -2.89 -0.18 -1.57
CA ILE A 21 -3.19 0.10 -0.18
C ILE A 21 -4.14 1.27 -0.08
N GLU A 22 -4.92 1.26 0.98
CA GLU A 22 -5.68 2.40 1.44
C GLU A 22 -5.07 2.89 2.76
N VAL A 23 -4.68 4.15 2.79
CA VAL A 23 -4.06 4.81 3.94
C VAL A 23 -5.09 5.75 4.54
N LYS A 24 -5.33 5.61 5.84
CA LYS A 24 -6.20 6.55 6.56
C LYS A 24 -5.65 7.97 6.44
N PRO A 25 -6.53 8.98 6.40
CA PRO A 25 -6.07 10.35 6.40
C PRO A 25 -5.28 10.63 7.67
N GLN A 26 -4.14 11.29 7.54
CA GLN A 26 -3.37 11.73 8.71
C GLN A 26 -4.21 12.69 9.56
N PRO A 27 -4.09 12.63 10.91
CA PRO A 27 -4.68 13.62 11.79
C PRO A 27 -4.24 15.04 11.37
N GLY A 28 -5.19 15.95 11.13
CA GLY A 28 -4.92 17.30 10.64
C GLY A 28 -4.89 17.46 9.11
N SER A 29 -5.11 16.39 8.36
CA SER A 29 -5.33 16.48 6.90
C SER A 29 -6.61 17.25 6.60
N ARG A 30 -6.61 18.05 5.53
CA ARG A 30 -7.81 18.80 5.07
C ARG A 30 -8.92 17.89 4.52
N SER A 31 -8.61 16.61 4.30
CA SER A 31 -9.53 15.61 3.77
C SER A 31 -9.69 14.46 4.76
N ASN A 32 -10.92 14.09 5.05
CA ASN A 32 -11.26 12.89 5.83
C ASN A 32 -11.34 11.63 4.96
N ASN A 33 -11.11 11.76 3.64
CA ASN A 33 -11.16 10.62 2.74
C ASN A 33 -9.83 9.87 2.76
N PRO A 34 -9.86 8.53 2.91
CA PRO A 34 -8.64 7.73 2.85
C PRO A 34 -7.99 7.84 1.46
N GLN A 35 -6.66 7.78 1.44
CA GLN A 35 -5.88 7.89 0.22
C GLN A 35 -5.49 6.51 -0.29
N ARG A 36 -5.67 6.27 -1.59
CA ARG A 36 -5.34 4.98 -2.21
C ARG A 36 -4.08 5.07 -3.03
N GLY A 37 -3.10 4.24 -2.69
CA GLY A 37 -1.81 4.19 -3.36
C GLY A 37 -1.52 2.81 -3.93
N LYS A 38 -0.96 2.77 -5.14
CA LYS A 38 -0.44 1.55 -5.75
C LYS A 38 1.05 1.45 -5.45
N LEU A 39 1.52 0.29 -4.98
CA LEU A 39 2.95 0.03 -4.85
C LEU A 39 3.57 0.02 -6.24
N ARG A 40 4.48 0.96 -6.50
CA ARG A 40 5.20 1.02 -7.78
C ARG A 40 6.70 0.88 -7.63
N TRP A 41 7.22 1.05 -6.43
CA TRP A 41 8.64 0.99 -6.18
C TRP A 41 8.94 0.42 -4.80
N GLN A 42 9.88 -0.52 -4.79
CA GLN A 42 10.50 -1.06 -3.60
C GLN A 42 12.01 -0.90 -3.77
N SER A 43 12.69 -0.24 -2.83
CA SER A 43 14.15 -0.14 -2.87
C SER A 43 14.79 -1.48 -2.51
N THR A 44 16.06 -1.66 -2.89
CA THR A 44 16.90 -2.76 -2.41
C THR A 44 17.05 -2.76 -0.89
N ASP A 45 16.92 -1.58 -0.28
CA ASP A 45 17.03 -1.36 1.17
C ASP A 45 15.69 -1.59 1.90
N GLY A 46 14.67 -2.10 1.21
CA GLY A 46 13.39 -2.48 1.84
C GLY A 46 12.41 -1.34 2.06
N ILE A 47 12.56 -0.20 1.35
CA ILE A 47 11.61 0.91 1.39
C ILE A 47 10.53 0.75 0.34
N TYR A 48 9.26 0.82 0.74
CA TYR A 48 8.08 0.73 -0.11
C TYR A 48 7.53 2.13 -0.39
N ARG A 49 7.25 2.44 -1.67
CA ARG A 49 6.60 3.70 -2.08
C ARG A 49 5.29 3.45 -2.83
N PHE A 50 4.22 4.01 -2.28
CA PHE A 50 2.87 3.95 -2.82
C PHE A 50 2.48 5.26 -3.47
N PHE A 51 1.96 5.18 -4.69
CA PHE A 51 1.64 6.35 -5.51
C PHE A 51 0.15 6.39 -5.84
N ASN A 52 -0.44 7.59 -5.81
CA ASN A 52 -1.81 7.81 -6.27
C ASN A 52 -1.92 7.72 -7.80
N GLN A 53 -3.14 7.86 -8.33
CA GLN A 53 -3.40 7.85 -9.78
C GLN A 53 -2.74 9.01 -10.53
N ARG A 54 -2.43 10.12 -9.85
CA ARG A 54 -1.75 11.31 -10.41
C ARG A 54 -0.22 11.21 -10.31
N GLY A 55 0.32 10.09 -9.82
CA GLY A 55 1.76 9.89 -9.65
C GLY A 55 2.39 10.57 -8.43
N SER A 56 1.59 11.11 -7.50
CA SER A 56 2.11 11.64 -6.23
C SER A 56 2.28 10.54 -5.20
N ILE A 57 3.37 10.59 -4.42
CA ILE A 57 3.60 9.67 -3.30
C ILE A 57 2.54 9.91 -2.22
N ILE A 58 1.91 8.82 -1.75
CA ILE A 58 0.98 8.82 -0.61
C ILE A 58 1.66 8.29 0.65
N LEU A 59 2.46 7.23 0.50
CA LEU A 59 3.13 6.58 1.61
C LEU A 59 4.52 6.13 1.19
N GLU A 60 5.49 6.43 2.04
CA GLU A 60 6.84 5.88 2.01
C GLU A 60 7.13 5.29 3.38
N THR A 61 7.46 4.01 3.44
CA THR A 61 7.70 3.31 4.71
C THR A 61 8.57 2.07 4.50
N ASP A 62 9.23 1.60 5.56
CA ASP A 62 9.92 0.31 5.59
C ASP A 62 8.94 -0.81 6.00
N ALA A 63 9.42 -2.06 6.02
CA ALA A 63 8.61 -3.22 6.38
C ALA A 63 8.03 -3.12 7.81
N GLU A 64 8.82 -2.63 8.78
CA GLU A 64 8.39 -2.53 10.17
C GLU A 64 7.32 -1.43 10.35
N GLY A 65 7.51 -0.28 9.71
CA GLY A 65 6.53 0.80 9.65
C GLY A 65 5.23 0.34 9.00
N LEU A 66 5.30 -0.38 7.89
CA LEU A 66 4.14 -0.94 7.20
C LEU A 66 3.35 -1.89 8.11
N ASN A 67 4.02 -2.86 8.73
CA ASN A 67 3.40 -3.81 9.66
C ASN A 67 2.75 -3.08 10.85
N ARG A 68 3.41 -2.05 11.41
CA ARG A 68 2.84 -1.21 12.48
C ARG A 68 1.62 -0.40 12.05
N MET A 69 1.61 0.13 10.84
CA MET A 69 0.45 0.85 10.32
C MET A 69 -0.76 -0.07 10.14
N PHE A 70 -0.54 -1.28 9.63
CA PHE A 70 -1.59 -2.28 9.50
C PHE A 70 -2.12 -2.77 10.85
N ALA A 71 -1.22 -3.02 11.79
CA ALA A 71 -1.53 -3.34 13.18
C ALA A 71 -2.46 -2.32 13.85
N ARG A 72 -2.22 -1.02 13.58
CA ARG A 72 -3.01 0.10 14.11
C ARG A 72 -4.25 0.40 13.26
N GLY A 73 -4.43 -0.32 12.15
CA GLY A 73 -5.46 -0.05 11.15
C GLY A 73 -5.32 1.32 10.49
N GLU A 74 -4.13 1.91 10.48
CA GLU A 74 -3.80 3.16 9.77
C GLU A 74 -3.62 2.94 8.26
N ALA A 75 -3.27 1.70 7.88
CA ALA A 75 -3.25 1.25 6.50
C ALA A 75 -3.99 -0.09 6.37
N SER A 76 -4.57 -0.29 5.19
CA SER A 76 -5.25 -1.54 4.82
C SER A 76 -4.83 -1.94 3.42
N LEU A 77 -4.56 -3.22 3.22
CA LEU A 77 -4.31 -3.80 1.90
C LEU A 77 -5.67 -3.91 1.25
N LEU A 78 -5.85 -3.24 0.13
CA LEU A 78 -7.02 -3.51 -0.70
C LEU A 78 -6.74 -4.88 -1.31
N LYS A 79 -7.59 -5.88 -0.98
CA LYS A 79 -7.47 -7.23 -1.55
C LYS A 79 -7.18 -7.12 -3.05
N PRO A 80 -6.31 -7.99 -3.59
CA PRO A 80 -5.89 -7.91 -4.99
C PRO A 80 -7.12 -7.78 -5.85
N PHE A 81 -7.06 -6.89 -6.84
CA PHE A 81 -8.04 -6.89 -7.91
C PHE A 81 -8.10 -8.34 -8.41
N SER A 82 -9.20 -9.05 -8.17
CA SER A 82 -9.36 -10.36 -8.77
C SER A 82 -9.20 -10.15 -10.26
N SER A 83 -8.41 -10.97 -10.93
CA SER A 83 -8.29 -10.99 -12.38
C SER A 83 -9.61 -11.37 -13.10
N THR A 84 -10.75 -11.29 -12.42
CA THR A 84 -12.06 -11.78 -12.85
C THR A 84 -13.18 -10.73 -12.80
N GLY A 85 -12.89 -9.44 -12.82
CA GLY A 85 -13.96 -8.44 -12.90
C GLY A 85 -13.51 -7.04 -13.30
N LEU A 86 -13.41 -6.80 -14.61
CA LEU A 86 -13.56 -5.50 -15.29
C LEU A 86 -13.05 -4.25 -14.54
N GLY A 87 -11.78 -3.88 -14.76
CA GLY A 87 -11.30 -2.55 -14.37
C GLY A 87 -9.79 -2.33 -14.47
N GLY A 88 -9.27 -2.32 -15.69
CA GLY A 88 -8.04 -1.59 -16.02
C GLY A 88 -6.74 -2.36 -15.84
N SER A 89 -6.30 -2.98 -16.93
CA SER A 89 -4.98 -3.57 -17.12
C SER A 89 -3.85 -2.67 -16.59
N LEU A 90 -2.93 -3.24 -15.79
CA LEU A 90 -1.52 -3.02 -16.06
C LEU A 90 -0.75 -4.36 -16.19
N GLY A 91 -1.19 -5.26 -17.08
CA GLY A 91 -0.47 -6.49 -17.45
C GLY A 91 0.44 -6.31 -18.67
N SER A 92 1.69 -6.75 -18.56
CA SER A 92 2.80 -6.81 -19.55
C SER A 92 2.62 -6.04 -20.87
N GLY A 93 3.25 -4.86 -21.02
CA GLY A 93 3.38 -4.17 -22.31
C GLY A 93 2.83 -2.75 -22.41
N PHE A 94 2.89 -1.94 -21.35
CA PHE A 94 2.44 -0.53 -21.44
C PHE A 94 3.32 0.29 -22.38
N ARG A 95 2.75 0.66 -23.53
CA ARG A 95 3.16 1.82 -24.31
C ARG A 95 2.17 2.95 -24.07
N ILE A 96 2.72 4.13 -23.80
CA ILE A 96 1.96 5.38 -23.80
C ILE A 96 2.17 6.01 -25.18
N TYR A 97 1.09 6.24 -25.92
CA TYR A 97 1.11 7.07 -27.13
C TYR A 97 0.56 8.45 -26.79
N HIS A 98 1.26 9.48 -27.28
CA HIS A 98 0.65 10.74 -27.69
C HIS A 98 0.93 10.90 -29.18
#